data_AF-A0A084XUP4-F1
#
_entry.id   AF-A0A084XUP4-F1
#
_cell.length_a   1.000
_cell.length_b   1.000
_cell.length_c   1.000
_cell.angle_alpha   90.00
_cell.angle_beta   90.00
_cell.angle_gamma   90.00
#
_symmetry.space_group_name_H-M   'P 1'
#
loop_
_entity.id
_entity.type
_entity.pdbx_description
1 polymer ?
#
loop_
_entity_poly.entity_id
_entity_poly.type
_entity_poly.pdbx_seq_one_letter_code
_entity_poly.pdbx_strand_id
1 'polypeptide(L)'
;MSLTIAQRNTLKAAMLAVPEMAAAIAAQDTYTLLQWSNANSATAAWRSTVEGSEIYDAHKPKEYQARSGGERGGFDLMVLKPFPSDFTVAKVRNGVAAIFSGTTNSSCRTDIFAAGQELASNAEVAIGGAQASVGGTADMAETITALKRNWEGDVEQADIDWIVAQALAQQQG
;
A
#
# COMPACT_ATOMS: atom_id res chain seq x y z
N MET A 1 9.26 -4.84 13.86
CA MET A 1 8.46 -4.31 14.99
C MET A 1 7.35 -5.30 15.22
N SER A 2 7.35 -5.98 16.36
CA SER A 2 6.37 -7.05 16.60
C SER A 2 4.93 -6.52 16.65
N LEU A 3 3.99 -7.31 16.15
CA LEU A 3 2.57 -6.96 16.13
C LEU A 3 2.01 -6.80 17.55
N THR A 4 1.07 -5.86 17.71
CA THR A 4 0.25 -5.78 18.93
C THR A 4 -0.65 -7.01 19.07
N ILE A 5 -1.11 -7.30 20.30
CA ILE A 5 -2.03 -8.42 20.56
C ILE A 5 -3.30 -8.32 19.70
N ALA A 6 -3.83 -7.11 19.52
CA ALA A 6 -5.02 -6.90 18.67
C ALA A 6 -4.73 -7.28 17.21
N GLN A 7 -3.60 -6.84 16.66
CA GLN A 7 -3.18 -7.19 15.29
C GLN A 7 -2.92 -8.69 15.13
N ARG A 8 -2.28 -9.34 16.11
CA ARG A 8 -2.08 -10.80 16.10
C ARG A 8 -3.40 -11.56 16.09
N ASN A 9 -4.39 -11.11 16.87
CA ASN A 9 -5.72 -11.72 16.87
C ASN A 9 -6.44 -11.54 15.53
N THR A 10 -6.35 -10.35 14.92
CA THR A 10 -6.90 -10.10 13.58
C THR A 10 -6.23 -10.99 12.53
N LEU A 11 -4.89 -11.08 12.55
CA LEU A 11 -4.13 -11.93 11.63
C LEU A 11 -4.46 -13.42 11.83
N LYS A 12 -4.56 -13.89 13.08
CA LYS A 12 -5.00 -15.26 13.40
C LYS A 12 -6.36 -15.56 12.79
N ALA A 13 -7.34 -14.66 12.95
CA ALA A 13 -8.67 -14.85 12.39
C ALA A 13 -8.63 -14.94 10.85
N ALA A 14 -7.82 -14.10 10.20
CA ALA A 14 -7.62 -14.15 8.75
C ALA A 14 -6.96 -15.45 8.29
N MET A 15 -5.92 -15.93 8.99
CA MET A 15 -5.28 -17.22 8.70
C MET A 15 -6.27 -18.38 8.84
N LEU A 16 -7.09 -18.39 9.89
CA LEU A 16 -8.10 -19.45 10.08
C LEU A 16 -9.22 -19.43 9.02
N ALA A 17 -9.42 -18.30 8.34
CA ALA A 17 -10.35 -18.20 7.22
C ALA A 17 -9.77 -18.76 5.90
N VAL A 18 -8.45 -18.92 5.81
CA VAL A 18 -7.76 -19.50 4.65
C VAL A 18 -7.50 -21.00 4.93
N PRO A 19 -8.11 -21.94 4.18
CA PRO A 19 -8.03 -23.37 4.50
C PRO A 19 -6.59 -23.91 4.62
N GLU A 20 -5.70 -23.47 3.74
CA GLU A 20 -4.28 -23.87 3.75
C GLU A 20 -3.55 -23.37 5.00
N MET A 21 -3.86 -22.16 5.46
CA MET A 21 -3.26 -21.58 6.66
C MET A 21 -3.86 -22.17 7.94
N ALA A 22 -5.16 -22.49 7.94
CA ALA A 22 -5.79 -23.22 9.02
C ALA A 22 -5.15 -24.62 9.20
N ALA A 23 -4.85 -25.31 8.09
CA ALA A 23 -4.11 -26.57 8.11
C ALA A 23 -2.66 -26.38 8.61
N ALA A 24 -1.96 -25.32 8.17
CA ALA A 24 -0.62 -25.00 8.65
C ALA A 24 -0.59 -24.69 10.16
N ILE A 25 -1.61 -24.01 10.70
CA ILE A 25 -1.75 -23.81 12.16
C ILE A 25 -1.89 -25.16 12.89
N ALA A 26 -2.75 -26.05 12.41
CA ALA A 26 -2.94 -27.37 13.02
C ALA A 26 -1.67 -28.24 12.97
N ALA A 27 -0.90 -28.12 11.88
CA ALA A 27 0.39 -28.77 11.70
C ALA A 27 1.57 -28.07 12.42
N GLN A 28 1.33 -26.90 13.02
CA GLN A 28 2.36 -26.03 13.61
C GLN A 28 3.47 -25.65 12.60
N ASP A 29 3.13 -25.55 11.32
CA ASP A 29 4.04 -25.14 10.27
C ASP A 29 4.20 -23.60 10.27
N THR A 30 5.06 -23.14 11.18
CA THR A 30 5.31 -21.70 11.37
C THR A 30 6.04 -21.08 10.19
N TYR A 31 6.77 -21.86 9.39
CA TYR A 31 7.44 -21.37 8.19
C TYR A 31 6.43 -20.97 7.12
N THR A 32 5.47 -21.85 6.80
CA THR A 32 4.42 -21.57 5.82
C THR A 32 3.56 -20.37 6.24
N LEU A 33 3.23 -20.26 7.52
CA LEU A 33 2.46 -19.13 8.06
C LEU A 33 3.22 -17.80 7.95
N LEU A 34 4.52 -17.81 8.24
CA LEU A 34 5.37 -16.64 8.11
C LEU A 34 5.49 -16.21 6.64
N GLN A 35 5.76 -17.16 5.74
CA GLN A 35 5.88 -16.90 4.31
C GLN A 35 4.59 -16.34 3.74
N TRP A 36 3.44 -16.93 4.09
CA TRP A 36 2.15 -16.44 3.63
C TRP A 36 1.87 -15.02 4.13
N SER A 37 2.15 -14.74 5.40
CA SER A 37 1.90 -13.42 6.01
C SER A 37 2.61 -12.29 5.27
N ASN A 38 3.86 -12.52 4.89
CA ASN A 38 4.73 -11.52 4.25
C ASN A 38 4.70 -11.56 2.72
N ALA A 39 3.99 -12.52 2.12
CA ALA A 39 3.82 -12.58 0.67
C ALA A 39 2.91 -11.44 0.16
N ASN A 40 3.22 -10.92 -1.03
CA ASN A 40 2.38 -9.95 -1.73
C ASN A 40 0.98 -10.51 -1.97
N SER A 41 -0.02 -9.71 -1.64
CA SER A 41 -1.42 -9.93 -2.00
C SER A 41 -1.74 -9.34 -3.38
N ALA A 42 -3.00 -9.44 -3.80
CA ALA A 42 -3.51 -8.74 -4.98
C ALA A 42 -3.97 -7.29 -4.69
N THR A 43 -3.86 -6.82 -3.46
CA THR A 43 -4.36 -5.49 -3.05
C THR A 43 -3.26 -4.44 -3.20
N ALA A 44 -3.52 -3.41 -3.99
CA ALA A 44 -2.64 -2.24 -4.05
C ALA A 44 -2.73 -1.41 -2.76
N ALA A 45 -1.60 -0.88 -2.33
CA ALA A 45 -1.47 0.01 -1.19
C ALA A 45 -0.61 1.22 -1.53
N TRP A 46 -0.88 2.34 -0.85
CA TRP A 46 -0.12 3.57 -1.03
C TRP A 46 1.23 3.45 -0.31
N ARG A 47 2.28 3.81 -1.03
CA ARG A 47 3.65 3.90 -0.48
C ARG A 47 3.78 5.15 0.39
N SER A 48 4.34 4.99 1.59
CA SER A 48 4.68 6.10 2.49
C SER A 48 5.97 6.82 2.09
N THR A 49 6.79 6.17 1.26
CA THR A 49 8.09 6.66 0.82
C THR A 49 8.27 6.40 -0.68
N VAL A 50 8.18 7.46 -1.49
CA VAL A 50 8.40 7.43 -2.94
C VAL A 50 9.41 8.50 -3.30
N GLU A 51 10.55 8.10 -3.87
CA GLU A 51 11.63 9.02 -4.18
C GLU A 51 11.23 9.97 -5.31
N GLY A 52 11.80 11.18 -5.29
CA GLY A 52 11.57 12.16 -6.35
C GLY A 52 11.98 11.65 -7.72
N SER A 53 13.05 10.84 -7.79
CA SER A 53 13.50 10.17 -9.01
C SER A 53 12.49 9.16 -9.53
N GLU A 54 11.81 8.40 -8.68
CA GLU A 54 10.77 7.44 -9.11
C GLU A 54 9.56 8.17 -9.72
N ILE A 55 9.16 9.29 -9.11
CA ILE A 55 8.08 10.14 -9.63
C ILE A 55 8.48 10.76 -10.96
N TYR A 56 9.73 11.22 -11.07
CA TYR A 56 10.27 11.78 -12.30
C TYR A 56 10.39 10.71 -13.39
N ASP A 57 10.91 9.52 -13.12
CA ASP A 57 11.04 8.48 -14.14
C ASP A 57 9.67 7.97 -14.63
N ALA A 58 8.63 8.07 -13.80
CA ALA A 58 7.26 7.71 -14.16
C ALA A 58 6.52 8.78 -14.99
N HIS A 59 6.97 10.04 -14.99
CA HIS A 59 6.26 11.11 -15.69
C HIS A 59 6.49 11.04 -17.21
N LYS A 60 5.61 11.71 -17.97
CA LYS A 60 5.72 11.83 -19.43
C LYS A 60 6.25 13.21 -19.80
N PRO A 61 7.48 13.34 -20.34
CA PRO A 61 8.09 14.65 -20.61
C PRO A 61 7.24 15.56 -21.51
N LYS A 62 6.55 14.99 -22.51
CA LYS A 62 5.66 15.75 -23.39
C LYS A 62 4.45 16.34 -22.65
N GLU A 63 3.87 15.59 -21.72
CA GLU A 63 2.72 16.05 -20.92
C GLU A 63 3.15 17.11 -19.89
N TYR A 64 4.32 16.94 -19.27
CA TYR A 64 4.96 17.93 -18.40
C TYR A 64 5.25 19.24 -19.14
N GLN A 65 5.86 19.19 -20.33
CA GLN A 65 6.16 20.39 -21.12
C GLN A 65 4.90 21.19 -21.46
N ALA A 66 3.78 20.51 -21.68
CA ALA A 66 2.50 21.15 -21.99
C ALA A 66 1.80 21.81 -20.77
N ARG A 67 2.32 21.64 -19.55
CA ARG A 67 1.76 22.26 -18.33
C ARG A 67 1.96 23.78 -18.33
N SER A 68 1.24 24.48 -17.47
CA SER A 68 1.56 25.88 -17.14
C SER A 68 2.89 25.99 -16.37
N GLY A 69 3.45 27.20 -16.33
CA GLY A 69 4.68 27.44 -15.55
C GLY A 69 4.51 27.14 -14.06
N GLY A 70 3.35 27.44 -13.48
CA GLY A 70 3.06 27.16 -12.08
C GLY A 70 2.94 25.66 -11.78
N GLU A 71 2.30 24.90 -12.67
CA GLU A 71 2.19 23.44 -12.54
C GLU A 71 3.55 22.75 -12.69
N ARG A 72 4.37 23.17 -13.66
CA ARG A 72 5.74 22.66 -13.80
C ARG A 72 6.57 22.96 -12.55
N GLY A 73 6.54 24.19 -12.05
CA GLY A 73 7.26 24.54 -10.82
C GLY A 73 6.78 23.75 -9.60
N GLY A 74 5.48 23.47 -9.51
CA GLY A 74 4.93 22.58 -8.48
C GLY A 74 5.43 21.15 -8.59
N PHE A 75 5.53 20.62 -9.81
CA PHE A 75 6.11 19.31 -10.07
C PHE A 75 7.61 19.26 -9.74
N ASP A 76 8.36 20.26 -10.16
CA ASP A 76 9.80 20.37 -9.90
C ASP A 76 10.07 20.36 -8.38
N LEU A 77 9.29 21.12 -7.60
CA LEU A 77 9.37 21.09 -6.13
C LEU A 77 9.01 19.73 -5.54
N MET A 78 8.09 18.98 -6.15
CA MET A 78 7.71 17.64 -5.69
C MET A 78 8.81 16.61 -5.92
N VAL A 79 9.54 16.69 -7.05
CA VAL A 79 10.56 15.70 -7.43
C VAL A 79 11.99 16.10 -7.00
N LEU A 80 12.25 17.38 -6.76
CA LEU A 80 13.58 17.88 -6.36
C LEU A 80 13.73 18.17 -4.86
N LYS A 81 12.65 18.10 -4.08
CA LYS A 81 12.75 18.24 -2.62
C LYS A 81 13.67 17.15 -2.03
N PRO A 82 14.40 17.43 -0.95
CA PRO A 82 15.46 16.53 -0.44
C PRO A 82 14.91 15.33 0.35
N PHE A 83 13.60 15.10 0.35
CA PHE A 83 12.96 14.01 1.07
C PHE A 83 11.82 13.40 0.25
N PRO A 84 11.53 12.10 0.42
CA PRO A 84 10.51 11.39 -0.36
C PRO A 84 9.11 11.97 -0.23
N SER A 85 8.23 11.58 -1.16
CA SER A 85 6.80 11.88 -1.10
C SER A 85 6.02 10.74 -0.46
N ASP A 86 5.13 11.11 0.46
CA ASP A 86 4.21 10.19 1.11
C ASP A 86 2.88 10.15 0.35
N PHE A 87 2.67 9.10 -0.43
CA PHE A 87 1.45 8.90 -1.20
C PHE A 87 0.28 8.42 -0.33
N THR A 88 0.48 8.11 0.95
CA THR A 88 -0.62 7.88 1.90
C THR A 88 -1.34 9.19 2.25
N VAL A 89 -0.70 10.34 2.04
CA VAL A 89 -1.26 11.68 2.27
C VAL A 89 -2.10 12.16 1.10
N ALA A 90 -3.38 12.45 1.34
CA ALA A 90 -4.32 12.90 0.31
C ALA A 90 -3.86 14.17 -0.42
N LYS A 91 -3.19 15.10 0.28
CA LYS A 91 -2.67 16.33 -0.33
C LYS A 91 -1.58 16.07 -1.37
N VAL A 92 -0.75 15.05 -1.19
CA VAL A 92 0.29 14.67 -2.16
C VAL A 92 -0.37 14.11 -3.42
N ARG A 93 -1.31 13.18 -3.26
CA ARG A 93 -2.08 12.62 -4.38
C ARG A 93 -2.87 13.68 -5.15
N ASN A 94 -3.55 14.56 -4.42
CA ASN A 94 -4.29 15.67 -5.02
C ASN A 94 -3.36 16.68 -5.72
N GLY A 95 -2.13 16.84 -5.25
CA GLY A 95 -1.10 17.64 -5.93
C GLY A 95 -0.76 17.08 -7.31
N VAL A 96 -0.51 15.77 -7.41
CA VAL A 96 -0.29 15.10 -8.71
C VAL A 96 -1.50 15.25 -9.62
N ALA A 97 -2.71 15.01 -9.09
CA ALA A 97 -3.95 15.14 -9.85
C ALA A 97 -4.17 16.56 -10.40
N ALA A 98 -3.79 17.59 -9.63
CA ALA A 98 -3.90 18.98 -10.03
C ALA A 98 -2.84 19.39 -11.07
N ILE A 99 -1.57 19.03 -10.85
CA ILE A 99 -0.45 19.37 -11.76
C ILE A 99 -0.71 18.81 -13.16
N PHE A 100 -1.13 17.56 -13.24
CA PHE A 100 -1.42 16.89 -14.49
C PHE A 100 -2.92 16.87 -14.76
N SER A 101 -3.68 17.90 -14.37
CA SER A 101 -5.14 17.96 -14.59
C SER A 101 -5.52 17.89 -16.09
N GLY A 102 -6.78 17.53 -16.36
CA GLY A 102 -7.36 17.49 -17.69
C GLY A 102 -7.33 16.11 -18.36
N THR A 103 -8.20 15.93 -19.35
CA THR A 103 -8.50 14.62 -19.97
C THR A 103 -7.34 14.02 -20.77
N THR A 104 -6.44 14.85 -21.28
CA THR A 104 -5.30 14.40 -22.11
C THR A 104 -4.11 13.88 -21.30
N ASN A 105 -4.18 13.93 -19.96
CA ASN A 105 -3.03 13.67 -19.08
C ASN A 105 -3.24 12.50 -18.12
N SER A 106 -4.31 11.73 -18.37
CA SER A 106 -4.60 10.52 -17.58
C SER A 106 -3.42 9.57 -17.58
N SER A 107 -2.74 9.43 -18.72
CA SER A 107 -1.66 8.47 -18.86
C SER A 107 -0.43 8.82 -18.02
N CYS A 108 -0.02 10.10 -17.92
CA CYS A 108 1.05 10.50 -17.00
C CYS A 108 0.63 10.39 -15.53
N ARG A 109 -0.62 10.73 -15.18
CA ARG A 109 -1.12 10.57 -13.81
C ARG A 109 -1.11 9.10 -13.40
N THR A 110 -1.66 8.22 -14.22
CA THR A 110 -1.72 6.78 -13.94
C THR A 110 -0.33 6.21 -13.71
N ASP A 111 0.66 6.58 -14.51
CA ASP A 111 2.03 6.09 -14.35
C ASP A 111 2.69 6.62 -13.06
N ILE A 112 2.51 7.91 -12.73
CA ILE A 112 2.98 8.48 -11.46
C ILE A 112 2.30 7.81 -10.25
N PHE A 113 0.99 7.58 -10.30
CA PHE A 113 0.27 6.92 -9.22
C PHE A 113 0.64 5.44 -9.09
N ALA A 114 0.96 4.76 -10.19
CA ALA A 114 1.50 3.40 -10.16
C ALA A 114 2.86 3.36 -9.44
N ALA A 115 3.73 4.34 -9.67
CA ALA A 115 4.98 4.48 -8.89
C ALA A 115 4.71 4.75 -7.40
N GLY A 116 3.60 5.44 -7.09
CA GLY A 116 3.13 5.70 -5.73
C GLY A 116 2.44 4.51 -5.05
N GLN A 117 2.30 3.38 -5.73
CA GLN A 117 1.63 2.18 -5.22
C GLN A 117 2.58 0.98 -5.19
N GLU A 118 2.26 0.03 -4.34
CA GLU A 118 2.85 -1.30 -4.31
C GLU A 118 1.80 -2.32 -3.89
N LEU A 119 2.11 -3.61 -3.94
CA LEU A 119 1.23 -4.64 -3.40
C LEU A 119 1.38 -4.73 -1.88
N ALA A 120 0.26 -4.69 -1.15
CA ALA A 120 0.24 -4.98 0.27
C ALA A 120 0.54 -6.46 0.53
N SER A 121 1.20 -6.78 1.64
CA SER A 121 1.31 -8.18 2.09
C SER A 121 -0.05 -8.72 2.56
N ASN A 122 -0.19 -10.04 2.64
CA ASN A 122 -1.41 -10.65 3.19
C ASN A 122 -1.69 -10.18 4.63
N ALA A 123 -0.64 -10.00 5.43
CA ALA A 123 -0.78 -9.49 6.80
C ALA A 123 -1.26 -8.05 6.85
N GLU A 124 -0.74 -7.17 5.99
CA GLU A 124 -1.18 -5.78 5.88
C GLU A 124 -2.64 -5.69 5.45
N VAL A 125 -3.08 -6.55 4.52
CA VAL A 125 -4.49 -6.65 4.11
C VAL A 125 -5.37 -7.17 5.25
N ALA A 126 -4.91 -8.19 5.98
CA ALA A 126 -5.66 -8.78 7.08
C ALA A 126 -5.83 -7.82 8.26
N ILE A 127 -4.75 -7.14 8.67
CA ILE A 127 -4.78 -6.11 9.72
C ILE A 127 -5.58 -4.89 9.24
N GLY A 128 -5.54 -4.63 7.94
CA GLY A 128 -6.42 -3.73 7.24
C GLY A 128 -5.94 -2.28 7.23
N GLY A 129 -6.90 -1.40 7.03
CA GLY A 129 -6.66 -0.01 6.70
C GLY A 129 -7.91 0.61 6.08
N ALA A 130 -7.78 1.84 5.57
CA ALA A 130 -8.84 2.50 4.84
C ALA A 130 -8.51 2.53 3.34
N GLN A 131 -9.49 2.24 2.50
CA GLN A 131 -9.35 2.52 1.07
C GLN A 131 -9.29 4.04 0.88
N ALA A 132 -8.25 4.49 0.19
CA ALA A 132 -8.03 5.90 -0.08
C ALA A 132 -7.96 6.11 -1.59
N SER A 133 -8.85 6.98 -2.10
CA SER A 133 -8.98 7.24 -3.53
C SER A 133 -8.52 8.65 -3.90
N VAL A 134 -8.20 8.83 -5.18
CA VAL A 134 -8.00 10.12 -5.85
C VAL A 134 -8.61 10.05 -7.25
N GLY A 135 -9.13 11.18 -7.74
CA GLY A 135 -9.81 11.26 -9.03
C GLY A 135 -11.33 11.11 -8.92
N GLY A 136 -11.97 10.68 -10.00
CA GLY A 136 -13.43 10.72 -10.15
C GLY A 136 -13.99 12.15 -10.26
N THR A 137 -13.18 13.09 -10.74
CA THR A 137 -13.53 14.51 -10.92
C THR A 137 -13.55 14.88 -12.40
N ALA A 138 -14.06 16.08 -12.73
CA ALA A 138 -14.07 16.56 -14.12
C ALA A 138 -12.66 16.66 -14.72
N ASP A 139 -11.66 16.95 -13.89
CA ASP A 139 -10.26 17.13 -14.29
C ASP A 139 -9.42 15.85 -14.21
N MET A 140 -9.98 14.79 -13.61
CA MET A 140 -9.37 13.45 -13.49
C MET A 140 -10.51 12.41 -13.41
N ALA A 141 -10.97 11.96 -14.58
CA ALA A 141 -12.12 11.06 -14.66
C ALA A 141 -11.84 9.66 -14.10
N GLU A 142 -10.59 9.19 -14.23
CA GLU A 142 -10.16 7.95 -13.62
C GLU A 142 -10.17 8.05 -12.09
N THR A 143 -10.51 6.95 -11.42
CA THR A 143 -10.42 6.84 -9.97
C THR A 143 -9.32 5.84 -9.65
N ILE A 144 -8.34 6.28 -8.87
CA ILE A 144 -7.24 5.43 -8.42
C ILE A 144 -7.40 5.22 -6.92
N THR A 145 -7.50 3.95 -6.53
CA THR A 145 -7.75 3.54 -5.15
C THR A 145 -6.66 2.59 -4.71
N ALA A 146 -6.16 2.79 -3.50
CA ALA A 146 -5.28 1.85 -2.83
C ALA A 146 -5.46 1.92 -1.31
N LEU A 147 -5.06 0.85 -0.65
CA LEU A 147 -5.12 0.72 0.80
C LEU A 147 -4.14 1.71 1.46
N LYS A 148 -4.66 2.54 2.37
CA LYS A 148 -3.85 3.18 3.40
C LYS A 148 -3.78 2.23 4.59
N ARG A 149 -2.64 1.56 4.73
CA ARG A 149 -2.41 0.52 5.73
C ARG A 149 -2.49 1.08 7.16
N ASN A 150 -3.07 0.33 8.08
CA ASN A 150 -3.01 0.62 9.52
C ASN A 150 -1.67 0.19 10.14
N TRP A 151 -0.97 -0.72 9.49
CA TRP A 151 0.34 -1.24 9.87
C TRP A 151 1.11 -1.59 8.60
N GLU A 152 2.39 -1.28 8.59
CA GLU A 152 3.32 -1.51 7.48
C GLU A 152 4.56 -2.20 8.05
N GLY A 153 5.04 -3.23 7.35
CA GLY A 153 6.22 -3.98 7.71
C GLY A 153 6.06 -5.49 7.61
N ASP A 154 7.03 -6.21 8.14
CA ASP A 154 7.07 -7.67 8.13
C ASP A 154 6.56 -8.26 9.44
N VAL A 155 5.76 -9.32 9.32
CA VAL A 155 5.42 -10.19 10.44
C VAL A 155 6.67 -10.95 10.84
N GLU A 156 6.97 -10.99 12.14
CA GLU A 156 8.14 -11.67 12.67
C GLU A 156 7.79 -13.09 13.14
N GLN A 157 8.79 -13.98 13.22
CA GLN A 157 8.61 -15.36 13.71
C GLN A 157 7.90 -15.41 15.08
N ALA A 158 8.24 -14.49 15.99
CA ALA A 158 7.64 -14.41 17.31
C ALA A 158 6.13 -14.10 17.29
N ASP A 159 5.63 -13.40 16.25
CA ASP A 159 4.20 -13.17 16.06
C ASP A 159 3.49 -14.45 15.65
N ILE A 160 4.10 -15.23 14.75
CA ILE A 160 3.57 -16.53 14.30
C ILE A 160 3.55 -17.55 15.44
N ASP A 161 4.63 -17.65 16.21
CA ASP A 161 4.71 -18.57 17.35
C ASP A 161 3.61 -18.26 18.38
N TRP A 162 3.35 -16.97 18.63
CA TRP A 162 2.25 -16.54 19.48
C TRP A 162 0.88 -16.94 18.91
N ILE A 163 0.66 -16.72 17.60
CA ILE A 163 -0.61 -17.05 16.93
C ILE A 163 -0.90 -18.54 17.03
N VAL A 164 0.08 -19.40 16.72
CA VAL A 164 -0.07 -20.86 16.78
C VAL A 164 -0.38 -21.32 18.20
N ALA A 165 0.39 -20.85 19.19
CA ALA A 165 0.16 -21.20 20.59
C ALA A 165 -1.26 -20.82 21.05
N GLN A 166 -1.74 -19.63 20.68
CA GLN A 166 -3.09 -19.18 21.03
C GLN A 166 -4.20 -19.92 20.28
N ALA A 167 -3.98 -20.31 19.02
CA ALA A 167 -4.96 -21.07 18.25
C ALA A 167 -5.16 -22.48 18.81
N LEU A 168 -4.07 -23.15 19.19
CA LEU A 168 -4.12 -24.51 19.75
C LEU A 168 -4.74 -24.55 21.14
N ALA A 169 -4.46 -23.54 21.98
CA ALA A 169 -5.09 -23.43 23.30
C ALA A 169 -6.62 -23.31 23.23
N GLN A 170 -7.15 -22.71 22.16
CA GLN A 170 -8.59 -22.55 21.93
C GLN A 170 -9.28 -23.83 21.41
N GLN A 171 -8.52 -24.82 20.93
CA GLN A 171 -9.08 -26.11 20.46
C GLN A 171 -9.21 -27.16 21.57
N GLN A 172 -8.61 -26.91 22.74
CA GLN A 172 -8.54 -27.87 23.85
C GLN A 172 -9.53 -27.57 24.99
N GLY A 173 -10.32 -26.50 24.88
CA GLY A 173 -11.38 -26.12 25.82
C GLY A 173 -12.73 -26.11 25.16
#